data_AF-A0A9E6F5K8-F1
#
_entry.id   AF-A0A9E6F5K8-F1
#
_cell.length_a   1.000
_cell.length_b   1.000
_cell.length_c   1.000
_cell.angle_alpha   90.00
_cell.angle_beta   90.00
_cell.angle_gamma   90.00
#
_symmetry.space_group_name_H-M   'P 1'
#
loop_
_entity.id
_entity.type
_entity.pdbx_description
1 polymer ?
#
loop_
_entity_poly.entity_id
_entity_poly.type
_entity_poly.pdbx_seq_one_letter_code
_entity_poly.pdbx_strand_id
1 'polypeptide(L)'
;MQLSLILEPAKSPVLHGENGYYRKGGTITNASMYYSYTRLNTKGTITLNGTRYEVTGQSWMDHEFGTDQLEKDMAGWDWFSLQFADNTELMLYQLRKQDSTINLHTGGTFVGTAGKTEILTSKDFTIGVLDHYTSQKTSGTKYPSKWKVRVPKLGIEATVTPLVQDQELAVASSSPISYWEGLSEVKGLKNGKPISGKGYVELTGYRKPIGNRF
;
A
#
# COMPACT_ATOMS: atom_id res chain seq x y z
N MET A 1 1.94 0.33 24.47
CA MET A 1 2.95 -0.28 23.58
C MET A 1 4.02 0.76 23.34
N GLN A 2 5.29 0.38 23.28
CA GLN A 2 6.40 1.25 22.89
C GLN A 2 7.24 0.58 21.81
N LEU A 3 7.68 1.35 20.83
CA LEU A 3 8.58 0.92 19.76
C LEU A 3 9.87 1.73 19.86
N SER A 4 11.02 1.05 19.84
CA SER A 4 12.34 1.68 19.73
C SER A 4 13.12 0.91 18.67
N LEU A 5 13.13 1.43 17.45
CA LEU A 5 13.61 0.74 16.26
C LEU A 5 14.67 1.58 15.56
N ILE A 6 15.67 0.90 15.00
CA ILE A 6 16.64 1.43 14.06
C ILE A 6 16.27 0.90 12.68
N LEU A 7 16.12 1.81 11.72
CA LEU A 7 15.72 1.52 10.34
C LEU A 7 16.86 1.93 9.40
N GLU A 8 17.56 0.95 8.85
CA GLU A 8 18.71 1.17 7.97
C GLU A 8 18.33 0.86 6.51
N PRO A 9 18.41 1.84 5.58
CA PRO A 9 18.15 1.59 4.15
C PRO A 9 19.05 0.52 3.56
N ALA A 10 18.45 -0.51 2.96
CA ALA A 10 19.16 -1.52 2.18
C ALA A 10 19.35 -1.11 0.70
N LYS A 11 18.62 -0.07 0.27
CA LYS A 11 18.63 0.49 -1.09
C LYS A 11 18.54 2.01 -1.01
N SER A 12 18.93 2.69 -2.09
CA SER A 12 18.68 4.12 -2.27
C SER A 12 17.17 4.44 -2.24
N PRO A 13 16.80 5.69 -1.90
CA PRO A 13 15.42 6.14 -2.00
C PRO A 13 14.84 5.91 -3.40
N VAL A 14 13.59 5.47 -3.46
CA VAL A 14 12.83 5.26 -4.69
C VAL A 14 11.96 6.48 -4.90
N LEU A 15 12.20 7.22 -5.99
CA LEU A 15 11.30 8.28 -6.43
C LEU A 15 10.14 7.65 -7.21
N HIS A 16 8.91 7.93 -6.80
CA HIS A 16 7.70 7.45 -7.47
C HIS A 16 7.27 8.38 -8.60
N GLY A 17 6.51 7.85 -9.57
CA GLY A 17 6.07 8.63 -10.72
C GLY A 17 7.24 9.21 -11.52
N GLU A 18 7.06 10.40 -12.07
CA GLU A 18 8.07 11.07 -12.90
C GLU A 18 9.05 11.85 -12.00
N ASN A 19 10.16 11.21 -11.62
CA ASN A 19 11.19 11.80 -10.73
C ASN A 19 10.64 12.30 -9.39
N GLY A 20 9.69 11.57 -8.81
CA GLY A 20 9.04 11.92 -7.55
C GLY A 20 7.71 12.64 -7.76
N TYR A 21 7.46 13.22 -8.94
CA TYR A 21 6.19 13.88 -9.23
C TYR A 21 5.10 12.85 -9.54
N TYR A 22 4.02 12.90 -8.76
CA TYR A 22 2.93 11.95 -8.80
C TYR A 22 1.58 12.64 -8.98
N ARG A 23 0.94 12.48 -10.14
CA ARG A 23 -0.37 13.08 -10.43
C ARG A 23 -1.51 12.19 -9.93
N LYS A 24 -2.47 12.80 -9.23
CA LYS A 24 -3.62 12.14 -8.56
C LYS A 24 -4.98 12.60 -9.08
N GLY A 25 -5.04 13.55 -10.01
CA GLY A 25 -6.30 14.06 -10.55
C GLY A 25 -6.16 14.80 -11.88
N GLY A 26 -7.29 15.32 -12.35
CA GLY A 26 -7.46 15.90 -13.68
C GLY A 26 -6.66 17.19 -13.95
N THR A 27 -6.10 17.85 -12.94
CA THR A 27 -5.20 19.01 -13.13
C THR A 27 -3.75 18.67 -12.74
N ILE A 28 -2.79 19.45 -13.26
CA ILE A 28 -1.37 19.28 -12.94
C ILE A 28 -1.04 19.65 -11.47
N THR A 29 -1.92 20.38 -10.80
CA THR A 29 -1.77 20.76 -9.38
C THR A 29 -2.37 19.72 -8.43
N ASN A 30 -3.17 18.77 -8.92
CA ASN A 30 -3.60 17.60 -8.15
C ASN A 30 -2.48 16.56 -8.16
N ALA A 31 -1.39 16.85 -7.46
CA ALA A 31 -0.20 16.03 -7.45
C ALA A 31 0.56 16.13 -6.12
N SER A 32 1.42 15.14 -5.91
CA SER A 32 2.33 15.06 -4.77
C SER A 32 3.75 14.80 -5.25
N MET A 33 4.72 15.23 -4.45
CA MET A 33 6.08 14.71 -4.48
C MET A 33 6.13 13.49 -3.56
N TYR A 34 6.61 12.37 -4.07
CA TYR A 34 6.49 11.08 -3.40
C TYR A 34 7.74 10.22 -3.60
N TYR A 35 8.35 9.81 -2.49
CA TYR A 35 9.43 8.84 -2.49
C TYR A 35 9.33 7.88 -1.30
N SER A 36 10.08 6.78 -1.40
CA SER A 36 10.05 5.74 -0.38
C SER A 36 11.41 5.14 -0.12
N TYR A 37 11.62 4.68 1.12
CA TYR A 37 12.62 3.66 1.43
C TYR A 37 11.91 2.31 1.44
N THR A 38 11.99 1.60 0.30
CA THR A 38 11.21 0.40 0.06
C THR A 38 11.73 -0.84 0.76
N ARG A 39 12.93 -0.78 1.35
CA ARG A 39 13.52 -1.87 2.13
C ARG A 39 14.43 -1.31 3.22
N LEU A 40 13.92 -1.28 4.44
CA LEU A 40 14.63 -0.87 5.64
C LEU A 40 14.95 -2.09 6.49
N ASN A 41 16.23 -2.42 6.67
CA ASN A 41 16.65 -3.40 7.63
C ASN A 41 16.32 -2.87 9.03
N THR A 42 15.47 -3.60 9.74
CA THR A 42 14.87 -3.14 11.00
C THR A 42 15.36 -4.01 12.14
N LYS A 43 15.85 -3.38 13.19
CA LYS A 43 16.23 -4.02 14.46
C LYS A 43 15.86 -3.11 15.62
N GLY A 44 15.66 -3.68 16.80
CA GLY A 44 15.40 -2.92 18.02
C GLY A 44 14.43 -3.65 18.91
N THR A 45 13.58 -2.91 19.61
CA THR A 45 12.71 -3.48 20.64
C THR A 45 11.26 -3.02 20.58
N ILE A 46 10.39 -3.95 20.97
CA ILE A 46 8.96 -3.72 21.20
C ILE A 46 8.68 -4.00 22.67
N THR A 47 8.04 -3.06 23.36
CA THR A 47 7.54 -3.27 24.72
C THR A 47 6.02 -3.41 24.68
N LEU A 48 5.52 -4.59 25.03
CA LEU A 48 4.10 -4.93 25.10
C LEU A 48 3.76 -5.40 26.51
N ASN A 49 2.78 -4.74 27.14
CA ASN A 49 2.32 -5.04 28.51
C ASN A 49 3.47 -5.12 29.54
N GLY A 50 4.47 -4.24 29.41
CA GLY A 50 5.64 -4.20 30.28
C GLY A 50 6.76 -5.17 29.91
N THR A 51 6.51 -6.16 29.04
CA THR A 51 7.52 -7.09 28.56
C THR A 51 8.23 -6.55 27.33
N ARG A 52 9.55 -6.52 27.36
CA ARG A 52 10.40 -6.09 26.24
C ARG A 52 10.81 -7.28 25.37
N TYR A 53 10.67 -7.13 24.07
CA TYR A 53 11.04 -8.12 23.05
C TYR A 53 12.07 -7.50 22.10
N GLU A 54 13.18 -8.19 21.87
CA GLU A 54 14.11 -7.88 20.77
C GLU A 54 13.51 -8.37 19.46
N VAL A 55 13.54 -7.52 18.44
CA VAL A 55 12.94 -7.81 17.13
C VAL A 55 13.89 -7.49 15.99
N THR A 56 13.74 -8.23 14.90
CA THR A 56 14.35 -7.93 13.61
C THR A 56 13.31 -8.10 12.49
N GLY A 57 13.52 -7.43 11.38
CA GLY A 57 12.62 -7.53 10.24
C GLY A 57 12.96 -6.56 9.12
N GLN A 58 11.97 -6.35 8.26
CA GLN A 58 12.03 -5.37 7.19
C GLN A 58 10.84 -4.42 7.33
N SER A 59 11.10 -3.15 7.07
CA SER A 59 10.09 -2.11 7.04
C SER A 59 10.10 -1.39 5.69
N TRP A 60 9.03 -0.63 5.48
CA TRP A 60 8.83 0.27 4.37
C TRP A 60 8.52 1.65 4.93
N MET A 61 9.04 2.70 4.31
CA MET A 61 8.70 4.08 4.64
C MET A 61 8.31 4.81 3.37
N ASP A 62 7.17 5.49 3.43
CA ASP A 62 6.72 6.45 2.45
C ASP A 62 6.90 7.86 2.98
N HIS A 63 7.24 8.78 2.08
CA HIS A 63 7.21 10.20 2.34
C HIS A 63 6.57 10.90 1.15
N GLU A 64 5.42 11.50 1.41
CA GLU A 64 4.60 12.18 0.40
C GLU A 64 4.24 13.59 0.88
N PHE A 65 4.37 14.58 0.01
CA PHE A 65 4.05 15.99 0.30
C PHE A 65 3.56 16.69 -0.97
N GLY A 66 2.60 17.60 -0.86
CA GLY A 66 2.05 18.28 -2.04
C GLY A 66 0.95 19.28 -1.69
N THR A 67 0.14 19.61 -2.67
CA THR A 67 -0.97 20.58 -2.53
C THR A 67 -2.34 19.92 -2.28
N ASP A 68 -2.33 18.67 -1.82
CA ASP A 68 -3.41 18.02 -1.03
C ASP A 68 -4.83 18.33 -1.49
N GLN A 69 -5.14 17.88 -2.72
CA GLN A 69 -6.53 17.74 -3.15
C GLN A 69 -6.71 16.49 -4.01
N LEU A 70 -7.37 15.48 -3.44
CA LEU A 70 -8.08 14.48 -4.23
C LEU A 70 -9.33 15.08 -4.89
N GLU A 71 -9.81 14.43 -5.95
CA GLU A 71 -11.04 14.87 -6.63
C GLU A 71 -12.28 14.63 -5.73
N LYS A 72 -13.32 15.47 -5.88
CA LYS A 72 -14.53 15.42 -5.03
C LYS A 72 -15.31 14.11 -5.15
N ASP A 73 -15.20 13.43 -6.28
CA ASP A 73 -15.86 12.16 -6.58
C ASP A 73 -15.09 10.94 -6.08
N MET A 74 -14.00 11.11 -5.32
CA MET A 74 -13.23 10.00 -4.75
C MET A 74 -13.99 9.30 -3.63
N ALA A 75 -14.10 7.98 -3.74
CA ALA A 75 -14.54 7.11 -2.65
C ALA A 75 -13.39 6.87 -1.66
N GLY A 76 -12.21 6.53 -2.15
CA GLY A 76 -11.05 6.17 -1.35
C GLY A 76 -9.90 5.64 -2.20
N TRP A 77 -8.88 5.10 -1.55
CA TRP A 77 -7.80 4.41 -2.24
C TRP A 77 -7.51 3.04 -1.63
N ASP A 78 -6.90 2.16 -2.44
CA ASP A 78 -6.26 0.93 -2.00
C ASP A 78 -4.78 1.09 -2.30
N TRP A 79 -3.92 1.03 -1.29
CA TRP A 79 -2.49 1.12 -1.45
C TRP A 79 -1.83 -0.20 -1.03
N PHE A 80 -0.82 -0.63 -1.77
CA PHE A 80 -0.10 -1.88 -1.57
C PHE A 80 1.40 -1.59 -1.61
N SER A 81 2.13 -2.00 -0.58
CA SER A 81 3.58 -2.22 -0.67
C SER A 81 3.86 -3.70 -0.55
N LEU A 82 4.53 -4.27 -1.55
CA LEU A 82 4.88 -5.68 -1.60
C LEU A 82 6.41 -5.80 -1.69
N GLN A 83 7.02 -6.44 -0.71
CA GLN A 83 8.44 -6.78 -0.67
C GLN A 83 8.61 -8.27 -0.98
N PHE A 84 9.09 -8.58 -2.17
CA PHE A 84 9.35 -9.96 -2.58
C PHE A 84 10.68 -10.47 -2.02
N ALA A 85 10.76 -11.80 -1.88
CA ALA A 85 11.93 -12.52 -1.38
C ALA A 85 13.13 -12.47 -2.35
N ASP A 86 12.91 -12.19 -3.64
CA ASP A 86 13.95 -12.02 -4.65
C ASP A 86 14.60 -10.62 -4.64
N ASN A 87 14.37 -9.84 -3.57
CA ASN A 87 14.79 -8.45 -3.42
C ASN A 87 14.20 -7.51 -4.48
N THR A 88 13.05 -7.82 -5.08
CA THR A 88 12.25 -6.84 -5.82
C THR A 88 11.06 -6.37 -5.01
N GLU A 89 10.50 -5.22 -5.37
CA GLU A 89 9.37 -4.64 -4.69
C GLU A 89 8.34 -4.08 -5.67
N LEU A 90 7.11 -3.95 -5.18
CA LEU A 90 6.01 -3.35 -5.92
C LEU A 90 5.24 -2.43 -4.98
N MET A 91 5.15 -1.15 -5.34
CA MET A 91 4.14 -0.24 -4.79
C MET A 91 3.02 -0.11 -5.82
N LEU A 92 1.78 -0.34 -5.43
CA LEU A 92 0.60 -0.06 -6.24
C LEU A 92 -0.36 0.79 -5.44
N TYR A 93 -1.08 1.68 -6.09
CA TYR A 93 -2.24 2.29 -5.48
C TYR A 93 -3.35 2.43 -6.52
N GLN A 94 -4.58 2.23 -6.06
CA GLN A 94 -5.80 2.29 -6.85
C GLN A 94 -6.72 3.35 -6.27
N LEU A 95 -7.01 4.39 -7.04
CA LEU A 95 -7.96 5.44 -6.67
C LEU A 95 -9.36 5.02 -7.12
N ARG A 96 -10.30 4.92 -6.19
CA ARG A 96 -11.67 4.51 -6.45
C ARG A 96 -12.61 5.71 -6.46
N LYS A 97 -13.47 5.79 -7.46
CA LYS A 97 -14.56 6.76 -7.54
C LYS A 97 -15.80 6.26 -6.81
N GLN A 98 -16.68 7.18 -6.44
CA GLN A 98 -17.97 6.87 -5.79
C GLN A 98 -18.93 6.08 -6.69
N ASP A 99 -18.77 6.15 -8.01
CA ASP A 99 -19.51 5.33 -8.99
C ASP A 99 -18.91 3.92 -9.17
N SER A 100 -17.96 3.53 -8.32
CA SER A 100 -17.21 2.27 -8.35
C SER A 100 -16.23 2.11 -9.52
N THR A 101 -16.05 3.13 -10.36
CA THR A 101 -15.00 3.12 -11.38
C THR A 101 -13.62 3.43 -10.79
N ILE A 102 -12.57 3.05 -11.50
CA ILE A 102 -11.17 3.32 -11.10
C ILE A 102 -10.68 4.59 -11.81
N ASN A 103 -10.07 5.50 -11.06
CA ASN A 103 -9.50 6.72 -11.64
C ASN A 103 -8.32 6.37 -12.56
N LEU A 104 -8.19 7.08 -13.68
CA LEU A 104 -7.08 6.93 -14.64
C LEU A 104 -5.72 7.18 -14.01
N HIS A 105 -5.65 8.03 -12.99
CA HIS A 105 -4.48 8.32 -12.17
C HIS A 105 -4.25 7.25 -11.10
N THR A 106 -4.56 5.98 -11.40
CA THR A 106 -4.15 4.77 -10.67
C THR A 106 -2.83 4.26 -11.25
N GLY A 107 -1.95 3.73 -10.42
CA GLY A 107 -0.58 3.49 -10.83
C GLY A 107 0.25 2.74 -9.81
N GLY A 108 1.56 2.78 -10.01
CA GLY A 108 2.50 2.14 -9.12
C GLY A 108 3.95 2.27 -9.56
N THR A 109 4.83 1.59 -8.85
CA THR A 109 6.26 1.52 -9.16
C THR A 109 6.76 0.12 -8.86
N PHE A 110 7.36 -0.49 -9.87
CA PHE A 110 8.19 -1.67 -9.66
C PHE A 110 9.61 -1.24 -9.33
N VAL A 111 10.23 -1.92 -8.36
CA VAL A 111 11.60 -1.66 -7.93
C VAL A 111 12.41 -2.92 -8.12
N GLY A 112 13.44 -2.83 -8.97
CA GLY A 112 14.38 -3.92 -9.22
C GLY A 112 15.33 -4.16 -8.05
N THR A 113 16.09 -5.26 -8.14
CA THR A 113 17.09 -5.65 -7.13
C THR A 113 18.14 -4.57 -6.88
N ALA A 114 18.60 -3.91 -7.94
CA ALA A 114 19.56 -2.81 -7.90
C ALA A 114 18.92 -1.43 -7.61
N GLY A 115 17.63 -1.38 -7.25
CA GLY A 115 16.90 -0.13 -6.99
C GLY A 115 16.44 0.62 -8.25
N LYS A 116 16.73 0.12 -9.46
CA LYS A 116 16.17 0.68 -10.70
C LYS A 116 14.66 0.56 -10.69
N THR A 117 13.98 1.67 -10.98
CA THR A 117 12.51 1.76 -10.95
C THR A 117 11.91 1.64 -12.34
N GLU A 118 10.66 1.16 -12.38
CA GLU A 118 9.79 1.21 -13.55
C GLU A 118 8.41 1.71 -13.12
N ILE A 119 7.92 2.74 -13.79
CA ILE A 119 6.58 3.30 -13.54
C ILE A 119 5.53 2.34 -14.10
N LEU A 120 4.47 2.13 -13.33
CA LEU A 120 3.29 1.35 -13.72
C LEU A 120 2.08 2.27 -13.81
N THR A 121 1.35 2.16 -14.91
CA THR A 121 0.06 2.81 -15.12
C THR A 121 -1.08 1.83 -14.87
N SER A 122 -2.30 2.32 -14.81
CA SER A 122 -3.53 1.52 -14.72
C SER A 122 -3.69 0.44 -15.80
N LYS A 123 -2.93 0.51 -16.93
CA LYS A 123 -2.94 -0.50 -17.99
C LYS A 123 -1.95 -1.65 -17.74
N ASP A 124 -0.96 -1.44 -16.87
CA ASP A 124 0.13 -2.38 -16.66
C ASP A 124 -0.20 -3.46 -15.63
N PHE A 125 -1.23 -3.25 -14.81
CA PHE A 125 -1.59 -4.17 -13.74
C PHE A 125 -3.10 -4.28 -13.51
N THR A 126 -3.50 -5.34 -12.81
CA THR A 126 -4.88 -5.53 -12.32
C THR A 126 -4.87 -5.97 -10.87
N ILE A 127 -5.83 -5.49 -10.08
CA ILE A 127 -6.08 -5.93 -8.71
C ILE A 127 -7.49 -6.51 -8.64
N GLY A 128 -7.59 -7.84 -8.60
CA GLY A 128 -8.88 -8.53 -8.44
C GLY A 128 -9.15 -8.87 -6.98
N VAL A 129 -10.29 -8.45 -6.43
CA VAL A 129 -10.70 -8.83 -5.07
C VAL A 129 -11.18 -10.28 -5.07
N LEU A 130 -10.65 -11.09 -4.15
CA LEU A 130 -10.98 -12.51 -3.99
C LEU A 130 -11.78 -12.81 -2.72
N ASP A 131 -11.67 -11.96 -1.70
CA ASP A 131 -12.37 -12.15 -0.42
C ASP A 131 -12.56 -10.81 0.30
N HIS A 132 -13.44 -10.79 1.31
CA HIS A 132 -13.74 -9.62 2.11
C HIS A 132 -13.78 -9.92 3.62
N TYR A 133 -13.33 -8.96 4.41
CA TYR A 133 -13.54 -8.89 5.85
C TYR A 133 -14.74 -7.97 6.13
N THR A 134 -15.61 -8.38 7.05
CA THR A 134 -16.72 -7.54 7.54
C THR A 134 -16.41 -7.08 8.96
N SER A 135 -16.25 -5.77 9.13
CA SER A 135 -15.91 -5.19 10.43
C SER A 135 -17.06 -5.28 11.43
N GLN A 136 -16.73 -5.75 12.63
CA GLN A 136 -17.62 -5.70 13.79
C GLN A 136 -17.57 -4.35 14.51
N LYS A 137 -16.53 -3.53 14.29
CA LYS A 137 -16.33 -2.24 14.97
C LYS A 137 -17.14 -1.12 14.31
N THR A 138 -17.32 -1.17 12.98
CA THR A 138 -17.92 -0.09 12.20
C THR A 138 -19.20 -0.52 11.48
N SER A 139 -20.13 -1.11 12.25
CA SER A 139 -21.49 -1.45 11.78
C SER A 139 -21.53 -2.25 10.47
N GLY A 140 -20.61 -3.20 10.28
CA GLY A 140 -20.62 -4.10 9.12
C GLY A 140 -19.93 -3.56 7.86
N THR A 141 -19.06 -2.55 7.98
CA THR A 141 -18.25 -2.10 6.84
C THR A 141 -17.47 -3.28 6.24
N LYS A 142 -17.56 -3.44 4.92
CA LYS A 142 -16.85 -4.51 4.18
C LYS A 142 -15.57 -3.97 3.55
N TYR A 143 -14.45 -4.59 3.89
CA TYR A 143 -13.13 -4.32 3.32
C TYR A 143 -12.70 -5.51 2.48
N PRO A 144 -12.16 -5.33 1.26
CA PRO A 144 -11.41 -6.37 0.59
C PRO A 144 -10.32 -6.91 1.52
N SER A 145 -10.16 -8.22 1.57
CA SER A 145 -9.19 -8.87 2.46
C SER A 145 -8.48 -10.02 1.78
N LYS A 146 -8.52 -10.09 0.46
CA LYS A 146 -7.68 -10.97 -0.34
C LYS A 146 -7.69 -10.49 -1.78
N TRP A 147 -6.52 -10.46 -2.41
CA TRP A 147 -6.39 -9.90 -3.76
C TRP A 147 -5.56 -10.80 -4.66
N LYS A 148 -5.90 -10.78 -5.95
CA LYS A 148 -5.07 -11.28 -7.04
C LYS A 148 -4.46 -10.08 -7.76
N VAL A 149 -3.17 -9.88 -7.59
CA VAL A 149 -2.38 -8.85 -8.27
C VAL A 149 -1.70 -9.46 -9.48
N ARG A 150 -1.83 -8.82 -10.65
CA ARG A 150 -1.12 -9.21 -11.87
C ARG A 150 -0.41 -8.01 -12.46
N VAL A 151 0.84 -8.21 -12.89
CA VAL A 151 1.61 -7.24 -13.68
C VAL A 151 2.20 -8.01 -14.87
N PRO A 152 1.44 -8.20 -15.96
CA PRO A 152 1.81 -9.11 -17.05
C PRO A 152 3.17 -8.81 -17.68
N LYS A 153 3.51 -7.53 -17.89
CA LYS A 153 4.81 -7.13 -18.47
C LYS A 153 6.02 -7.52 -17.62
N LEU A 154 5.81 -7.75 -16.32
CA LEU A 154 6.84 -8.23 -15.38
C LEU A 154 6.72 -9.73 -15.10
N GLY A 155 5.76 -10.41 -15.74
CA GLY A 155 5.42 -11.80 -15.49
C GLY A 155 4.96 -12.09 -14.07
N ILE A 156 4.49 -11.08 -13.33
CA ILE A 156 4.07 -11.22 -11.93
C ILE A 156 2.59 -11.59 -11.88
N GLU A 157 2.28 -12.66 -11.17
CA GLU A 157 0.93 -13.03 -10.76
C GLU A 157 0.97 -13.51 -9.31
N ALA A 158 0.42 -12.73 -8.38
CA ALA A 158 0.51 -12.99 -6.96
C ALA A 158 -0.83 -12.83 -6.25
N THR A 159 -1.02 -13.63 -5.19
CA THR A 159 -2.11 -13.49 -4.24
C THR A 159 -1.59 -12.80 -2.99
N VAL A 160 -2.26 -11.71 -2.61
CA VAL A 160 -2.01 -10.95 -1.38
C VAL A 160 -3.07 -11.35 -0.37
N THR A 161 -2.65 -11.83 0.81
CA THR A 161 -3.56 -12.31 1.86
C THR A 161 -3.13 -11.70 3.20
N PRO A 162 -4.03 -11.04 3.95
CA PRO A 162 -3.72 -10.52 5.26
C PRO A 162 -3.41 -11.64 6.24
N LEU A 163 -2.46 -11.38 7.14
CA LEU A 163 -2.13 -12.31 8.23
C LEU A 163 -3.19 -12.28 9.34
N VAL A 164 -3.88 -11.16 9.48
CA VAL A 164 -4.98 -10.95 10.43
C VAL A 164 -6.12 -10.24 9.72
N GLN A 165 -7.35 -10.71 9.89
CA GLN A 165 -8.52 -10.11 9.21
C GLN A 165 -8.90 -8.76 9.82
N ASP A 166 -8.98 -8.67 11.15
CA ASP A 166 -9.34 -7.45 11.87
C ASP A 166 -8.13 -6.53 12.08
N GLN A 167 -7.81 -5.77 11.04
CA GLN A 167 -6.78 -4.73 11.05
C GLN A 167 -7.38 -3.33 10.78
N GLU A 168 -8.67 -3.15 11.10
CA GLU A 168 -9.33 -1.86 11.00
C GLU A 168 -8.88 -0.92 12.13
N LEU A 169 -8.34 0.23 11.74
CA LEU A 169 -8.16 1.38 12.62
C LEU A 169 -9.44 2.22 12.60
N ALA A 170 -10.36 1.87 13.48
CA ALA A 170 -11.49 2.72 13.83
C ALA A 170 -10.98 3.90 14.67
N VAL A 171 -10.31 4.86 14.03
CA VAL A 171 -9.86 6.08 14.70
C VAL A 171 -11.09 6.76 15.30
N ALA A 172 -10.96 7.20 16.56
CA ALA A 172 -12.01 7.90 17.28
C ALA A 172 -12.58 9.05 16.43
N SER A 173 -13.82 9.45 16.75
CA SER A 173 -14.74 10.38 16.07
C SER A 173 -14.17 11.71 15.50
N SER A 174 -12.89 12.03 15.69
CA SER A 174 -12.18 13.20 15.16
C SER A 174 -11.48 12.99 13.81
N SER A 175 -11.20 11.76 13.37
CA SER A 175 -10.66 11.53 12.01
C SER A 175 -11.79 11.36 10.99
N PRO A 176 -11.82 12.16 9.90
CA PRO A 176 -12.83 12.01 8.86
C PRO A 176 -12.65 10.74 8.01
N ILE A 177 -11.51 10.04 8.14
CA ILE A 177 -11.14 8.88 7.33
C ILE A 177 -10.97 7.67 8.24
N SER A 178 -11.62 6.57 7.87
CA SER A 178 -11.42 5.25 8.47
C SER A 178 -10.44 4.46 7.61
N TYR A 179 -9.52 3.75 8.28
CA TYR A 179 -8.44 2.99 7.64
C TYR A 179 -8.57 1.52 8.01
N TRP A 180 -8.26 0.66 7.05
CA TRP A 180 -7.86 -0.73 7.32
C TRP A 180 -6.41 -0.89 6.90
N GLU A 181 -5.59 -1.41 7.81
CA GLU A 181 -4.12 -1.25 7.79
C GLU A 181 -3.45 -2.62 7.94
N GLY A 182 -3.37 -3.33 6.84
CA GLY A 182 -3.22 -4.78 6.86
C GLY A 182 -1.85 -5.32 6.52
N LEU A 183 -1.16 -5.83 7.55
CA LEU A 183 -0.02 -6.73 7.35
C LEU A 183 -0.47 -7.98 6.57
N SER A 184 0.23 -8.24 5.47
CA SER A 184 -0.14 -9.26 4.49
C SER A 184 1.05 -10.14 4.09
N GLU A 185 0.76 -11.37 3.71
CA GLU A 185 1.67 -12.24 2.97
C GLU A 185 1.37 -12.20 1.47
N VAL A 186 2.40 -12.46 0.67
CA VAL A 186 2.31 -12.51 -0.79
C VAL A 186 2.86 -13.85 -1.27
N LYS A 187 2.10 -14.57 -2.10
CA LYS A 187 2.53 -15.82 -2.74
C LYS A 187 2.09 -15.83 -4.20
N GLY A 188 2.95 -16.28 -5.10
CA GLY A 188 2.62 -16.25 -6.52
C GLY A 188 3.72 -16.78 -7.42
N LEU A 189 3.69 -16.30 -8.65
CA LEU A 189 4.67 -16.58 -9.69
C LEU A 189 5.26 -15.26 -10.23
N LYS A 190 6.54 -15.31 -10.60
CA LYS A 190 7.23 -14.29 -11.41
C LYS A 190 7.95 -14.99 -12.55
N ASN A 191 7.57 -14.70 -13.79
CA ASN A 191 8.06 -15.39 -14.99
C ASN A 191 7.93 -16.93 -14.87
N GLY A 192 6.78 -17.40 -14.36
CA GLY A 192 6.50 -18.82 -14.14
C GLY A 192 7.22 -19.48 -12.96
N LYS A 193 8.10 -18.77 -12.24
CA LYS A 193 8.80 -19.29 -11.06
C LYS A 193 8.10 -18.87 -9.77
N PRO A 194 8.00 -19.74 -8.75
CA PRO A 194 7.45 -19.37 -7.45
C PRO A 194 8.14 -18.14 -6.84
N ILE A 195 7.34 -17.22 -6.33
CA ILE A 195 7.79 -16.05 -5.58
C ILE A 195 6.92 -15.89 -4.33
N SER A 196 7.54 -15.49 -3.24
CA SER A 196 6.86 -15.14 -1.99
C SER A 196 7.33 -13.78 -1.51
N GLY A 197 6.59 -13.19 -0.58
CA GLY A 197 6.91 -11.88 -0.03
C GLY A 197 6.04 -11.54 1.16
N LYS A 198 6.31 -10.36 1.70
CA LYS A 198 5.47 -9.69 2.69
C LYS A 198 4.91 -8.43 2.07
N GLY A 199 3.82 -7.94 2.62
CA GLY A 199 3.29 -6.66 2.19
C GLY A 199 2.45 -5.99 3.25
N TYR A 200 2.07 -4.78 2.92
CA TYR A 200 1.16 -3.97 3.70
C TYR A 200 0.12 -3.40 2.75
N VAL A 201 -1.14 -3.44 3.17
CA VAL A 201 -2.26 -2.94 2.37
C VAL A 201 -3.05 -1.95 3.19
N GLU A 202 -3.14 -0.72 2.70
CA GLU A 202 -3.92 0.36 3.29
C GLU A 202 -5.19 0.55 2.47
N LEU A 203 -6.34 0.60 3.14
CA LEU A 203 -7.65 0.78 2.52
C LEU A 203 -8.37 1.93 3.20
N THR A 204 -8.83 2.91 2.41
CA THR A 204 -9.64 4.03 2.91
C THR A 204 -10.98 4.10 2.22
N GLY A 205 -11.93 4.87 2.74
CA GLY A 205 -13.15 5.19 1.99
C GLY A 205 -14.24 4.10 1.92
N TYR A 206 -14.02 2.93 2.52
CA TYR A 206 -15.00 1.83 2.52
C TYR A 206 -16.18 2.06 3.47
N ARG A 207 -15.96 2.76 4.58
CA ARG A 207 -17.03 3.12 5.52
C ARG A 207 -17.84 4.32 5.02
N LYS A 208 -17.13 5.36 4.57
CA LYS A 208 -17.68 6.59 4.00
C LYS A 208 -16.70 7.12 2.95
N PRO A 209 -17.19 7.65 1.81
CA PRO A 209 -16.33 8.30 0.83
C PRO A 209 -15.47 9.41 1.43
N ILE A 210 -14.22 9.50 1.01
CA ILE A 210 -13.30 10.55 1.45
C ILE A 210 -13.57 11.89 0.74
N GLY A 211 -14.08 11.87 -0.50
CA GLY A 211 -14.25 13.06 -1.32
C GLY A 211 -12.93 13.80 -1.56
N ASN A 212 -12.95 15.14 -1.47
CA ASN A 212 -11.74 15.97 -1.58
C ASN A 212 -10.98 16.13 -0.25
N ARG A 213 -11.19 15.23 0.71
CA ARG A 213 -10.50 15.26 2.00
C ARG A 213 -9.22 14.44 1.91
N PHE A 214 -8.17 15.07 1.40
CA PHE A 214 -6.78 14.71 1.66
C PHE A 214 -5.92 15.79 1.04
#